data_AF-A0A969HS26-F1
#
_entry.id   AF-A0A969HS26-F1
#
_cell.length_a   1.000
_cell.length_b   1.000
_cell.length_c   1.000
_cell.angle_alpha   90.00
_cell.angle_beta   90.00
_cell.angle_gamma   90.00
#
_symmetry.space_group_name_H-M   'P 1'
#
loop_
_entity.id
_entity.type
_entity.pdbx_description
1 polymer ?
#
loop_
_entity_poly.entity_id
_entity_poly.type
_entity_poly.pdbx_seq_one_letter_code
_entity_poly.pdbx_strand_id
1 'polypeptide(L)'
;MFERGRLAGLGEAPSGQWNALSWPRGSPPGPGLKLPVYYEWRFGTGIEGDFESLVRKIEPRTLPPTFGTRTLDVSAPGTGLPPASNYPLALRAALTGVGSSPTAWETAEKATFQSGLTALLNMSKRLKEADATADDVVTPPLYGQWHAAEDEVGTGPTWFDDVNLDPRHRIAAGAGTQVVQKEQRQLLASAWDQAGKTAEVNDMLRRAQMARWACITARGRPEVPEV
;
A
#
# COMPACT_ATOMS: atom_id res chain seq x y z
N MET A 1 20.18 -23.97 34.37
CA MET A 1 21.19 -24.77 33.63
C MET A 1 21.74 -25.82 34.58
N PHE A 2 22.02 -27.04 34.11
CA PHE A 2 22.63 -28.10 34.93
C PHE A 2 24.15 -28.03 34.88
N GLU A 3 24.80 -28.32 36.01
CA GLU A 3 26.24 -28.20 36.16
C GLU A 3 27.02 -29.10 35.22
N ARG A 4 26.55 -30.32 35.02
CA ARG A 4 27.12 -31.23 34.01
C ARG A 4 27.04 -30.67 32.59
N GLY A 5 25.97 -29.95 32.25
CA GLY A 5 25.83 -29.30 30.94
C GLY A 5 26.73 -28.08 30.77
N ARG A 6 26.96 -27.31 31.85
CA ARG A 6 27.93 -26.21 31.86
C ARG A 6 29.36 -26.72 31.70
N LEU A 7 29.73 -27.75 32.47
CA LEU A 7 31.07 -28.39 32.39
C LEU A 7 31.31 -29.00 31.01
N ALA A 8 30.33 -29.75 30.48
CA ALA A 8 30.42 -30.34 29.15
C ALA A 8 30.58 -29.27 28.07
N GLY A 9 29.82 -28.16 28.14
CA GLY A 9 29.96 -27.06 27.19
C GLY A 9 31.28 -26.30 27.31
N LEU A 10 31.93 -26.33 28.49
CA LEU A 10 33.27 -25.74 28.71
C LEU A 10 34.41 -26.70 28.35
N GLY A 11 34.11 -27.94 27.92
CA GLY A 11 35.11 -28.97 27.64
C GLY A 11 35.70 -29.62 28.89
N GLU A 12 35.10 -29.43 30.06
CA GLU A 12 35.52 -30.03 31.33
C GLU A 12 34.81 -31.39 31.56
N ALA A 13 35.46 -32.28 32.31
CA ALA A 13 34.88 -33.58 32.63
C ALA A 13 33.57 -33.41 33.44
N PRO A 14 32.43 -33.98 33.02
CA PRO A 14 31.18 -33.83 33.75
C PRO A 14 31.28 -34.46 35.14
N SER A 15 31.22 -33.63 36.17
CA SER A 15 31.28 -34.06 37.58
C SER A 15 30.01 -33.63 38.34
N GLY A 16 29.77 -34.23 39.50
CA GLY A 16 28.58 -33.97 40.34
C GLY A 16 27.31 -34.75 39.95
N GLN A 17 26.22 -34.51 40.68
CA GLN A 17 24.93 -35.17 40.44
C GLN A 17 24.29 -34.72 39.11
N TRP A 18 23.51 -35.60 38.48
CA TRP A 18 22.88 -35.34 37.18
C TRP A 18 21.90 -34.15 37.19
N ASN A 19 21.31 -33.85 38.35
CA ASN A 19 20.35 -32.78 38.57
C ASN A 19 20.94 -31.54 39.27
N ALA A 20 22.24 -31.50 39.52
CA ALA A 20 22.89 -30.36 40.16
C ALA A 20 22.76 -29.10 39.28
N LEU A 21 22.30 -27.99 39.85
CA LEU A 21 22.19 -26.71 39.15
C LEU A 21 23.57 -26.04 39.07
N SER A 22 23.83 -25.34 37.96
CA SER A 22 25.06 -24.57 37.75
C SER A 22 25.24 -23.35 38.65
N TRP A 23 24.18 -22.94 39.34
CA TRP A 23 24.21 -21.89 40.36
C TRP A 23 23.02 -22.08 41.33
N PRO A 24 23.12 -21.59 42.57
CA PRO A 24 22.05 -21.71 43.56
C PRO A 24 20.78 -20.97 43.14
N ARG A 25 19.60 -21.50 43.48
CA ARG A 25 18.35 -20.73 43.37
C ARG A 25 18.33 -19.63 44.43
N GLY A 26 18.00 -18.41 44.03
CA GLY A 26 17.79 -17.28 44.95
C GLY A 26 19.05 -16.48 45.30
N SER A 27 20.20 -16.77 44.68
CA SER A 27 21.40 -15.93 44.77
C SER A 27 21.96 -15.65 43.39
N PRO A 28 22.39 -14.41 43.09
CA PRO A 28 23.05 -14.11 41.82
C PRO A 28 24.31 -14.97 41.69
N PRO A 29 24.67 -15.42 40.47
CA PRO A 29 25.90 -16.14 40.25
C PRO A 29 27.10 -15.29 40.66
N GLY A 30 28.03 -15.87 41.43
CA GLY A 30 29.22 -15.18 41.90
C GLY A 30 30.13 -14.73 40.75
N PRO A 31 30.99 -13.71 40.97
CA PRO A 31 32.00 -13.30 40.00
C PRO A 31 32.95 -14.47 39.76
N GLY A 32 32.85 -15.11 38.60
CA GLY A 32 33.60 -16.33 38.26
C GLY A 32 32.81 -17.43 37.58
N LEU A 33 31.48 -17.31 37.45
CA LEU A 33 30.67 -18.25 36.67
C LEU A 33 31.07 -18.19 35.18
N LYS A 34 31.74 -19.24 34.71
CA LYS A 34 32.02 -19.45 33.28
C LYS A 34 30.86 -20.18 32.63
N LEU A 35 30.31 -19.62 31.56
CA LEU A 35 29.26 -20.23 30.76
C LEU A 35 29.79 -20.55 29.36
N PRO A 36 29.41 -21.70 28.78
CA PRO A 36 29.81 -22.03 27.43
C PRO A 36 29.07 -21.19 26.40
N VAL A 37 29.80 -20.62 25.46
CA VAL A 37 29.26 -19.93 24.28
C VAL A 37 29.33 -20.90 23.11
N TYR A 38 28.19 -21.44 22.69
CA TYR A 38 28.13 -22.43 21.60
C TYR A 38 28.29 -21.79 20.21
N TYR A 39 27.81 -20.56 20.05
CA TYR A 39 27.91 -19.82 18.80
C TYR A 39 28.21 -18.35 19.12
N GLU A 40 29.36 -17.87 18.68
CA GLU A 40 29.67 -16.44 18.57
C GLU A 40 29.99 -16.17 17.11
N TRP A 41 29.47 -15.07 16.59
CA TRP A 41 29.93 -14.53 15.32
C TRP A 41 30.07 -13.02 15.47
N ARG A 42 31.03 -12.48 14.74
CA ARG A 42 31.24 -11.04 14.60
C ARG A 42 31.31 -10.73 13.12
N PHE A 43 30.79 -9.57 12.76
CA PHE A 43 31.03 -8.97 11.46
C PHE A 43 31.58 -7.56 11.68
N GLY A 44 32.50 -7.14 10.83
CA GLY A 44 33.04 -5.80 10.82
C GLY A 44 32.85 -5.22 9.42
N THR A 45 32.36 -3.98 9.35
CA THR A 45 32.41 -3.20 8.11
C THR A 45 33.78 -2.54 8.02
N GLY A 46 34.39 -2.54 6.84
CA GLY A 46 35.65 -1.82 6.62
C GLY A 46 35.47 -0.30 6.79
N ILE A 47 36.58 0.41 7.06
CA ILE A 47 36.59 1.89 7.19
C ILE A 47 36.13 2.56 5.89
N GLU A 48 36.35 1.91 4.74
CA GLU A 48 35.75 2.29 3.46
C GLU A 48 34.72 1.24 3.02
N GLY A 49 33.58 1.72 2.50
CA GLY A 49 32.53 0.85 1.97
C GLY A 49 31.49 0.41 3.00
N ASP A 50 31.52 0.95 4.22
CA ASP A 50 30.36 0.87 5.11
C ASP A 50 29.17 1.64 4.53
N PHE A 51 27.98 1.37 5.06
CA PHE A 51 26.74 1.99 4.58
C PHE A 51 26.83 3.52 4.64
N GLU A 52 27.43 4.07 5.69
CA GLU A 52 27.61 5.51 5.86
C GLU A 52 28.50 6.11 4.75
N SER A 53 29.63 5.48 4.44
CA SER A 53 30.54 5.88 3.36
C SER A 53 29.87 5.82 1.99
N LEU A 54 29.00 4.82 1.75
CA LEU A 54 28.25 4.70 0.51
C LEU A 54 27.12 5.74 0.40
N VAL A 55 26.39 5.98 1.49
CA VAL A 55 25.34 7.03 1.54
C VAL A 55 25.95 8.40 1.35
N ARG A 56 27.13 8.68 1.92
CA ARG A 56 27.86 9.95 1.73
C ARG A 56 28.31 10.18 0.28
N LYS A 57 28.42 9.14 -0.55
CA LYS A 57 28.74 9.24 -1.98
C LYS A 57 27.52 9.52 -2.86
N ILE A 58 26.30 9.55 -2.31
CA ILE A 58 25.10 9.87 -3.07
C ILE A 58 25.06 11.37 -3.35
N GLU A 59 25.28 11.74 -4.61
CA GLU A 59 25.14 13.12 -5.07
C GLU A 59 23.72 13.37 -5.60
N PRO A 60 22.97 14.34 -5.03
CA PRO A 60 21.67 14.71 -5.58
C PRO A 60 21.85 15.32 -6.97
N ARG A 61 21.12 14.78 -7.95
CA ARG A 61 21.12 15.31 -9.32
C ARG A 61 19.80 16.01 -9.61
N THR A 62 19.89 17.23 -10.12
CA THR A 62 18.71 17.92 -10.66
C THR A 62 18.29 17.23 -11.95
N LEU A 63 17.06 16.73 -11.95
CA LEU A 63 16.48 16.11 -13.14
C LEU A 63 16.04 17.20 -14.14
N PRO A 64 16.20 16.97 -15.45
CA PRO A 64 15.72 17.93 -16.45
C PRO A 64 14.19 18.07 -16.36
N PRO A 65 13.61 19.22 -16.75
CA PRO A 65 12.16 19.44 -16.70
C PRO A 65 11.34 18.43 -17.51
N THR A 66 11.95 17.84 -18.54
CA THR A 66 11.34 16.82 -19.41
C THR A 66 11.36 15.41 -18.81
N PHE A 67 12.07 15.20 -17.69
CA PHE A 67 12.16 13.88 -17.05
C PHE A 67 10.78 13.41 -16.58
N GLY A 68 10.43 12.18 -16.95
CA GLY A 68 9.15 11.60 -16.58
C GLY A 68 7.98 12.09 -17.44
N THR A 69 8.25 12.66 -18.62
CA THR A 69 7.21 13.01 -19.59
C THR A 69 7.47 12.32 -20.93
N ARG A 70 6.40 11.89 -21.59
CA ARG A 70 6.43 11.31 -22.94
C ARG A 70 5.35 11.98 -23.78
N THR A 71 5.66 12.26 -25.04
CA THR A 71 4.67 12.78 -25.99
C THR A 71 3.68 11.68 -26.37
N LEU A 72 2.39 11.99 -26.25
CA LEU A 72 1.27 11.14 -26.63
C LEU A 72 0.61 11.77 -27.86
N ASP A 73 0.62 11.04 -28.96
CA ASP A 73 -0.18 11.42 -30.13
C ASP A 73 -1.67 11.13 -29.83
N VAL A 74 -2.49 12.17 -29.94
CA VAL A 74 -3.94 12.12 -29.71
C VAL A 74 -4.74 12.68 -30.89
N SER A 75 -4.10 12.78 -32.06
CA SER A 75 -4.73 13.26 -33.30
C SER A 75 -5.69 12.22 -33.90
N ALA A 76 -5.48 10.94 -33.61
CA ALA A 76 -6.33 9.84 -34.08
C ALA A 76 -6.59 8.81 -32.96
N PRO A 77 -7.47 9.12 -31.99
CA PRO A 77 -7.74 8.25 -30.83
C PRO A 77 -8.50 6.95 -31.17
N GLY A 78 -9.03 6.82 -32.39
CA GLY A 78 -9.78 5.65 -32.85
C GLY A 78 -11.26 5.71 -32.50
N THR A 79 -11.99 4.61 -32.74
CA THR A 79 -13.42 4.42 -32.37
C THR A 79 -14.38 5.53 -32.83
N GLY A 80 -14.07 6.21 -33.94
CA GLY A 80 -14.87 7.33 -34.45
C GLY A 80 -14.82 8.60 -33.59
N LEU A 81 -13.91 8.67 -32.61
CA LEU A 81 -13.72 9.88 -31.80
C LEU A 81 -12.96 10.94 -32.60
N PRO A 82 -13.31 12.23 -32.44
CA PRO A 82 -12.54 13.34 -33.01
C PRO A 82 -11.15 13.43 -32.35
N PRO A 83 -10.18 14.16 -32.92
CA PRO A 83 -8.90 14.40 -32.27
C PRO A 83 -9.08 15.03 -30.89
N ALA A 84 -8.33 14.57 -29.88
CA ALA A 84 -8.31 15.23 -28.57
C ALA A 84 -7.48 16.53 -28.60
N SER A 85 -6.50 16.57 -29.50
CA SER A 85 -5.73 17.75 -29.88
C SER A 85 -5.09 17.50 -31.24
N ASN A 86 -4.86 18.58 -31.98
CA ASN A 86 -4.02 18.57 -33.19
C ASN A 86 -2.51 18.49 -32.87
N TYR A 87 -2.12 18.64 -31.61
CA TYR A 87 -0.74 18.55 -31.15
C TYR A 87 -0.58 17.41 -30.12
N PRO A 88 0.62 16.80 -30.01
CA PRO A 88 0.86 15.79 -28.99
C PRO A 88 0.66 16.35 -27.58
N LEU A 89 0.04 15.57 -26.71
CA LEU A 89 -0.11 15.89 -25.30
C LEU A 89 1.05 15.28 -24.49
N ALA A 90 1.47 15.95 -23.41
CA ALA A 90 2.45 15.38 -22.50
C ALA A 90 1.79 14.36 -21.54
N LEU A 91 2.18 13.09 -21.66
CA LEU A 91 1.84 12.02 -20.73
C LEU A 91 2.91 11.92 -19.64
N ARG A 92 2.50 11.92 -18.38
CA ARG A 92 3.40 11.81 -17.23
C ARG A 92 3.65 10.35 -16.85
N ALA A 93 4.88 10.05 -16.46
CA ALA A 93 5.26 8.80 -15.82
C ALA A 93 5.01 8.87 -14.30
N ALA A 94 5.14 7.73 -13.62
CA ALA A 94 5.02 7.63 -12.15
C ALA A 94 6.10 8.46 -11.42
N LEU A 95 7.25 8.66 -12.05
CA LEU A 95 8.35 9.47 -11.53
C LEU A 95 8.53 10.69 -12.43
N THR A 96 8.50 11.89 -11.87
CA THR A 96 8.76 13.16 -12.58
C THR A 96 9.78 14.00 -11.83
N GLY A 97 10.37 14.99 -12.50
CA GLY A 97 11.28 15.94 -11.86
C GLY A 97 10.60 16.69 -10.71
N VAL A 98 11.35 16.96 -9.63
CA VAL A 98 10.86 17.79 -8.53
C VAL A 98 10.57 19.21 -9.06
N GLY A 99 9.37 19.72 -8.79
CA GLY A 99 8.91 21.02 -9.29
C GLY A 99 8.29 21.00 -10.69
N SER A 100 8.15 19.84 -11.33
CA SER A 100 7.42 19.74 -12.60
C SER A 100 5.91 19.97 -12.40
N SER A 101 5.32 20.91 -13.14
CA SER A 101 3.88 21.11 -13.19
C SER A 101 3.22 20.24 -14.28
N PRO A 102 1.95 19.82 -14.09
CA PRO A 102 1.20 19.18 -15.16
C PRO A 102 1.03 20.14 -16.34
N THR A 103 1.20 19.65 -17.57
CA THR A 103 0.84 20.41 -18.77
C THR A 103 -0.68 20.59 -18.82
N ALA A 104 -1.15 21.82 -18.92
CA ALA A 104 -2.58 22.09 -19.09
C ALA A 104 -3.05 21.58 -20.46
N TRP A 105 -4.24 20.96 -20.49
CA TRP A 105 -4.90 20.59 -21.73
C TRP A 105 -6.00 21.63 -21.99
N GLU A 106 -5.64 22.64 -22.77
CA GLU A 106 -6.45 23.82 -23.11
C GLU A 106 -6.47 24.02 -24.63
N THR A 107 -6.77 22.95 -25.36
CA THR A 107 -6.80 22.96 -26.82
C THR A 107 -8.24 23.18 -27.30
N ALA A 108 -8.40 23.76 -28.50
CA ALA A 108 -9.72 24.03 -29.07
C ALA A 108 -10.56 22.76 -29.26
N GLU A 109 -9.90 21.62 -29.50
CA GLU A 109 -10.54 20.34 -29.76
C GLU A 109 -11.03 19.63 -28.48
N LYS A 110 -10.58 20.08 -27.30
CA LYS A 110 -10.87 19.43 -26.02
C LYS A 110 -12.37 19.24 -25.80
N ALA A 111 -13.17 20.28 -25.98
CA ALA A 111 -14.61 20.22 -25.74
C ALA A 111 -15.31 19.23 -26.69
N THR A 112 -14.93 19.23 -27.96
CA THR A 112 -15.47 18.31 -28.98
C THR A 112 -15.10 16.86 -28.68
N PHE A 113 -13.84 16.61 -28.28
CA PHE A 113 -13.40 15.28 -27.83
C PHE A 113 -14.14 14.81 -26.59
N GLN A 114 -14.22 15.63 -25.55
CA GLN A 114 -14.91 15.28 -24.31
C GLN A 114 -16.38 14.97 -24.59
N SER A 115 -17.05 15.75 -25.43
CA SER A 115 -18.45 15.49 -25.82
C SER A 115 -18.61 14.15 -26.55
N GLY A 116 -17.74 13.86 -27.53
CA GLY A 116 -17.76 12.58 -28.25
C GLY A 116 -17.46 11.38 -27.35
N LEU A 117 -16.51 11.53 -26.43
CA LEU A 117 -16.16 10.49 -25.47
C LEU A 117 -17.28 10.27 -24.45
N THR A 118 -17.89 11.32 -23.90
CA THR A 118 -19.08 11.22 -23.04
C THR A 118 -20.21 10.45 -23.73
N ALA A 119 -20.48 10.75 -25.00
CA ALA A 119 -21.51 10.04 -25.75
C ALA A 119 -21.20 8.54 -25.91
N LEU A 120 -19.93 8.18 -26.15
CA LEU A 120 -19.48 6.79 -26.26
C LEU A 120 -19.56 6.06 -24.91
N LEU A 121 -19.14 6.69 -23.82
CA LEU A 121 -19.12 6.06 -22.49
C LEU A 121 -20.52 5.82 -21.93
N ASN A 122 -21.41 6.80 -22.08
CA ASN A 122 -22.79 6.72 -21.58
C ASN A 122 -23.71 5.93 -22.53
N MET A 123 -23.19 5.41 -23.67
CA MET A 123 -24.00 4.75 -24.70
C MET A 123 -24.77 3.53 -24.17
N SER A 124 -24.11 2.68 -23.38
CA SER A 124 -24.74 1.48 -22.81
C SER A 124 -25.91 1.82 -21.90
N LYS A 125 -25.71 2.78 -20.98
CA LYS A 125 -26.76 3.29 -20.08
C LYS A 125 -27.92 3.88 -20.86
N ARG A 126 -27.63 4.79 -21.80
CA ARG A 126 -28.66 5.46 -22.63
C ARG A 126 -29.51 4.48 -23.42
N LEU A 127 -28.91 3.43 -24.00
CA LEU A 127 -29.65 2.42 -24.74
C LEU A 127 -30.56 1.61 -23.82
N LYS A 128 -30.10 1.25 -22.62
CA LYS A 128 -30.91 0.54 -21.63
C LYS A 128 -32.06 1.37 -21.07
N GLU A 129 -31.86 2.67 -20.90
CA GLU A 129 -32.93 3.59 -20.47
C GLU A 129 -33.98 3.80 -21.56
N ALA A 130 -33.57 3.79 -22.83
CA ALA A 130 -34.46 3.91 -23.97
C ALA A 130 -35.29 2.63 -24.19
N ASP A 131 -34.66 1.46 -24.05
CA ASP A 131 -35.31 0.15 -24.16
C ASP A 131 -34.62 -0.87 -23.24
N ALA A 132 -35.31 -1.29 -22.19
CA ALA A 132 -34.81 -2.27 -21.23
C ALA A 132 -34.54 -3.64 -21.86
N THR A 133 -35.17 -3.94 -23.00
CA THR A 133 -35.01 -5.19 -23.74
C THR A 133 -33.92 -5.13 -24.82
N ALA A 134 -33.34 -3.95 -25.06
CA ALA A 134 -32.25 -3.80 -26.00
C ALA A 134 -31.04 -4.63 -25.57
N ASP A 135 -30.29 -5.11 -26.58
CA ASP A 135 -29.06 -5.86 -26.37
C ASP A 135 -28.02 -5.04 -25.58
N ASP A 136 -27.25 -5.73 -24.75
CA ASP A 136 -26.17 -5.11 -23.97
C ASP A 136 -25.04 -4.67 -24.92
N VAL A 137 -24.81 -3.36 -24.99
CA VAL A 137 -23.68 -2.79 -25.74
C VAL A 137 -22.46 -2.70 -24.85
N VAL A 138 -21.37 -3.31 -25.29
CA VAL A 138 -20.07 -3.21 -24.61
C VAL A 138 -19.45 -1.84 -24.92
N THR A 139 -19.39 -0.97 -23.92
CA THR A 139 -18.68 0.30 -23.96
C THR A 139 -17.34 0.21 -23.23
N PRO A 140 -16.39 1.14 -23.49
CA PRO A 140 -15.18 1.23 -22.69
C PRO A 140 -15.49 1.40 -21.19
N PRO A 141 -14.67 0.84 -20.29
CA PRO A 141 -14.97 0.80 -18.86
C PRO A 141 -14.93 2.18 -18.22
N LEU A 142 -15.83 2.47 -17.28
CA LEU A 142 -15.79 3.68 -16.44
C LEU A 142 -14.85 3.47 -15.24
N TYR A 143 -13.71 4.16 -15.24
CA TYR A 143 -12.74 4.03 -14.16
C TYR A 143 -13.24 4.77 -12.92
N GLY A 144 -13.33 4.05 -11.80
CA GLY A 144 -13.77 4.63 -10.53
C GLY A 144 -15.28 4.59 -10.28
N GLN A 145 -16.09 3.97 -11.16
CA GLN A 145 -17.56 3.96 -11.07
C GLN A 145 -18.09 3.57 -9.68
N TRP A 146 -17.51 2.55 -9.06
CA TRP A 146 -17.90 2.07 -7.74
C TRP A 146 -17.52 3.01 -6.59
N HIS A 147 -16.46 3.80 -6.76
CA HIS A 147 -15.99 4.75 -5.75
C HIS A 147 -16.72 6.11 -5.87
N ALA A 148 -17.06 6.49 -7.09
CA ALA A 148 -17.91 7.65 -7.37
C ALA A 148 -19.39 7.39 -7.09
N ALA A 149 -19.80 6.11 -7.10
CA ALA A 149 -21.20 5.70 -7.14
C ALA A 149 -21.95 6.27 -8.36
N GLU A 150 -21.25 6.35 -9.49
CA GLU A 150 -21.75 6.89 -10.76
C GLU A 150 -21.64 5.82 -11.85
N ASP A 151 -22.66 5.72 -12.69
CA ASP A 151 -22.74 4.82 -13.84
C ASP A 151 -22.67 5.57 -15.17
N GLU A 152 -22.45 6.88 -15.14
CA GLU A 152 -22.24 7.74 -16.30
C GLU A 152 -21.33 8.94 -15.99
N VAL A 153 -20.69 9.51 -17.01
CA VAL A 153 -19.86 10.73 -16.84
C VAL A 153 -20.68 12.00 -17.03
N GLY A 154 -20.32 13.08 -16.34
CA GLY A 154 -20.92 14.41 -16.42
C GLY A 154 -21.92 14.77 -15.31
N THR A 155 -22.35 13.80 -14.49
CA THR A 155 -23.30 13.99 -13.37
C THR A 155 -22.63 13.98 -12.01
N GLY A 156 -21.44 13.36 -11.93
CA GLY A 156 -20.76 13.04 -10.68
C GLY A 156 -19.71 14.06 -10.22
N PRO A 157 -18.83 13.65 -9.30
CA PRO A 157 -17.76 14.50 -8.83
C PRO A 157 -16.72 14.76 -9.93
N THR A 158 -16.13 15.96 -9.93
CA THR A 158 -15.20 16.42 -10.98
C THR A 158 -14.03 15.47 -11.23
N TRP A 159 -13.50 14.83 -10.17
CA TRP A 159 -12.39 13.89 -10.31
C TRP A 159 -12.77 12.66 -11.15
N PHE A 160 -14.03 12.24 -11.13
CA PHE A 160 -14.51 11.09 -11.88
C PHE A 160 -14.52 11.40 -13.37
N ASP A 161 -14.99 12.59 -13.72
CA ASP A 161 -14.92 13.12 -15.08
C ASP A 161 -13.46 13.34 -15.51
N ASP A 162 -12.59 13.88 -14.65
CA ASP A 162 -11.18 14.11 -14.99
C ASP A 162 -10.43 12.80 -15.32
N VAL A 163 -10.69 11.73 -14.58
CA VAL A 163 -10.08 10.41 -14.82
C VAL A 163 -10.58 9.80 -16.13
N ASN A 164 -11.85 10.04 -16.47
CA ASN A 164 -12.49 9.40 -17.61
C ASN A 164 -12.40 10.23 -18.91
N LEU A 165 -12.46 11.55 -18.85
CA LEU A 165 -12.55 12.43 -20.02
C LEU A 165 -11.20 12.98 -20.48
N ASP A 166 -10.15 12.92 -19.64
CA ASP A 166 -8.79 13.21 -20.06
C ASP A 166 -8.09 11.93 -20.55
N PRO A 167 -7.65 11.85 -21.82
CA PRO A 167 -6.99 10.65 -22.35
C PRO A 167 -5.74 10.27 -21.55
N ARG A 168 -5.02 11.24 -20.97
CA ARG A 168 -3.80 10.98 -20.20
C ARG A 168 -4.10 10.28 -18.87
N HIS A 169 -5.15 10.72 -18.18
CA HIS A 169 -5.59 10.08 -16.94
C HIS A 169 -6.22 8.71 -17.21
N ARG A 170 -6.98 8.60 -18.31
CA ARG A 170 -7.60 7.35 -18.71
C ARG A 170 -6.58 6.26 -19.05
N ILE A 171 -5.46 6.64 -19.69
CA ILE A 171 -4.31 5.73 -19.92
C ILE A 171 -3.73 5.25 -18.58
N ALA A 172 -3.53 6.16 -17.61
CA ALA A 172 -3.00 5.79 -16.30
C ALA A 172 -3.95 4.85 -15.54
N ALA A 173 -5.26 5.11 -15.58
CA ALA A 173 -6.27 4.25 -14.98
C ALA A 173 -6.34 2.87 -15.66
N GLY A 174 -6.22 2.83 -16.99
CA GLY A 174 -6.12 1.59 -17.75
C GLY A 174 -4.87 0.77 -17.42
N ALA A 175 -3.71 1.43 -17.30
CA ALA A 175 -2.47 0.77 -16.89
C ALA A 175 -2.57 0.23 -15.45
N GLY A 176 -3.14 0.99 -14.52
CA GLY A 176 -3.41 0.53 -13.16
C GLY A 176 -4.34 -0.69 -13.15
N THR A 177 -5.37 -0.68 -14.00
CA THR A 177 -6.27 -1.83 -14.18
C THR A 177 -5.53 -3.08 -14.65
N GLN A 178 -4.58 -2.96 -15.59
CA GLN A 178 -3.78 -4.09 -16.05
C GLN A 178 -2.91 -4.68 -14.93
N VAL A 179 -2.33 -3.83 -14.08
CA VAL A 179 -1.56 -4.28 -12.91
C VAL A 179 -2.45 -5.05 -11.94
N VAL A 180 -3.63 -4.50 -11.61
CA VAL A 180 -4.60 -5.20 -10.75
C VAL A 180 -5.00 -6.54 -11.36
N GLN A 181 -5.31 -6.57 -12.66
CA GLN A 181 -5.67 -7.80 -13.39
C GLN A 181 -4.56 -8.85 -13.33
N LYS A 182 -3.31 -8.44 -13.48
CA LYS A 182 -2.15 -9.33 -13.39
C LYS A 182 -1.97 -9.92 -11.99
N GLU A 183 -2.18 -9.12 -10.95
CA GLU A 183 -1.93 -9.49 -9.56
C GLU A 183 -3.20 -9.93 -8.78
N GLN A 184 -4.33 -10.17 -9.47
CA GLN A 184 -5.64 -10.44 -8.84
C GLN A 184 -5.60 -11.48 -7.72
N ARG A 185 -4.89 -12.59 -7.94
CA ARG A 185 -4.81 -13.69 -6.95
C ARG A 185 -4.07 -13.26 -5.69
N GLN A 186 -2.97 -12.53 -5.84
CA GLN A 186 -2.18 -12.05 -4.71
C GLN A 186 -2.96 -10.98 -3.94
N LEU A 187 -3.57 -10.03 -4.66
CA LEU A 187 -4.41 -9.00 -4.06
C LEU A 187 -5.61 -9.59 -3.31
N LEU A 188 -6.28 -10.60 -3.88
CA LEU A 188 -7.38 -11.29 -3.23
C LEU A 188 -6.89 -12.03 -1.98
N ALA A 189 -5.78 -12.77 -2.06
CA ALA A 189 -5.20 -13.45 -0.91
C ALA A 189 -4.82 -12.47 0.21
N SER A 190 -4.20 -11.34 -0.12
CA SER A 190 -3.88 -10.28 0.85
C SER A 190 -5.14 -9.63 1.43
N ALA A 191 -6.19 -9.42 0.64
CA ALA A 191 -7.45 -8.88 1.12
C ALA A 191 -8.13 -9.84 2.12
N TRP A 192 -8.09 -11.16 1.86
CA TRP A 192 -8.59 -12.17 2.80
C TRP A 192 -7.79 -12.19 4.10
N ASP A 193 -6.46 -12.13 4.03
CA ASP A 193 -5.60 -12.07 5.22
C ASP A 193 -5.90 -10.81 6.07
N GLN A 194 -6.08 -9.66 5.43
CA GLN A 194 -6.46 -8.41 6.10
C GLN A 194 -7.87 -8.48 6.72
N ALA A 195 -8.84 -9.04 6.00
CA ALA A 195 -10.20 -9.23 6.52
C ALA A 195 -10.22 -10.16 7.74
N GLY A 196 -9.44 -11.24 7.71
CA GLY A 196 -9.26 -12.14 8.86
C GLY A 196 -8.70 -11.42 10.08
N LYS A 197 -7.68 -10.57 9.89
CA LYS A 197 -7.08 -9.77 10.97
C LYS A 197 -8.03 -8.73 11.56
N THR A 198 -8.97 -8.20 10.78
CA THR A 198 -9.91 -7.18 11.26
C THR A 198 -10.88 -7.73 12.30
N ALA A 199 -11.29 -9.00 12.17
CA ALA A 199 -12.13 -9.65 13.18
C ALA A 199 -11.42 -9.75 14.54
N GLU A 200 -10.14 -10.15 14.53
CA GLU A 200 -9.31 -10.22 15.74
C GLU A 200 -9.07 -8.84 16.38
N VAL A 201 -8.78 -7.81 15.55
CA VAL A 201 -8.63 -6.43 16.01
C VAL A 201 -9.93 -5.90 16.63
N ASN A 202 -11.09 -6.19 16.03
CA ASN A 202 -12.40 -5.78 16.56
C ASN A 202 -12.74 -6.49 17.88
N ASP A 203 -12.37 -7.76 18.03
CA ASP A 203 -12.48 -8.50 19.29
C ASP A 203 -11.62 -7.88 20.39
N MET A 204 -10.37 -7.53 20.06
CA MET A 204 -9.46 -6.84 20.97
C MET A 204 -10.03 -5.46 21.38
N LEU A 205 -10.53 -4.67 20.43
CA LEU A 205 -11.16 -3.37 20.71
C LEU A 205 -12.40 -3.52 21.61
N ARG A 206 -13.26 -4.50 21.37
CA ARG A 206 -14.42 -4.79 22.24
C ARG A 206 -13.98 -5.12 23.67
N ARG A 207 -12.95 -5.97 23.83
CA ARG A 207 -12.40 -6.31 25.16
C ARG A 207 -11.80 -5.09 25.86
N ALA A 208 -11.07 -4.25 25.13
CA ALA A 208 -10.50 -3.01 25.67
C ALA A 208 -11.59 -2.00 26.08
N GLN A 209 -12.66 -1.88 25.29
CA GLN A 209 -13.82 -1.05 25.64
C GLN A 209 -14.56 -1.56 26.88
N MET A 210 -14.74 -2.89 27.00
CA MET A 210 -15.33 -3.49 28.21
C MET A 210 -14.46 -3.29 29.45
N ALA A 211 -13.14 -3.49 29.33
CA ALA A 211 -12.21 -3.22 30.43
C ALA A 211 -12.24 -1.75 30.85
N ARG A 212 -12.27 -0.82 29.89
CA ARG A 212 -12.41 0.62 30.16
C ARG A 212 -13.73 0.92 30.88
N TRP A 213 -14.85 0.34 30.43
CA TRP A 213 -16.14 0.51 31.09
C TRP A 213 -16.14 -0.05 32.53
N ALA A 214 -15.54 -1.22 32.74
CA ALA A 214 -15.38 -1.82 34.06
C ALA A 214 -14.51 -0.95 34.99
N CYS A 215 -13.40 -0.39 34.50
CA CYS A 215 -12.57 0.53 35.28
C CYS A 215 -13.32 1.82 35.64
N ILE A 216 -14.10 2.38 34.73
CA ILE A 216 -14.89 3.60 34.99
C ILE A 216 -15.98 3.32 36.04
N THR A 217 -16.69 2.20 35.91
CA THR A 217 -17.75 1.82 36.87
C THR A 217 -17.20 1.45 38.24
N ALA A 218 -16.06 0.75 38.31
CA ALA A 218 -15.38 0.46 39.56
C ALA A 218 -14.89 1.74 40.27
N ARG A 219 -14.39 2.73 39.51
CA ARG A 219 -13.95 4.03 40.05
C ARG A 219 -15.10 4.93 40.49
N GLY A 220 -16.31 4.71 39.97
CA GLY A 220 -17.53 5.45 40.31
C GLY A 220 -18.34 4.88 41.47
N ARG A 221 -17.95 3.73 42.05
CA ARG A 221 -18.60 3.18 43.25
C ARG A 221 -17.97 3.78 44.52
N PRO A 222 -18.72 4.53 45.35
CA PRO A 222 -18.24 4.90 46.68
C PRO A 222 -18.16 3.65 47.56
N GLU A 223 -17.05 3.49 48.29
CA GLU A 223 -16.88 2.43 49.30
C GLU A 223 -17.99 2.57 50.34
N VAL A 224 -18.84 1.55 50.45
CA VAL A 224 -19.81 1.44 51.55
C VAL A 224 -19.05 0.85 52.73
N PRO A 225 -18.89 1.56 53.85
CA PRO A 225 -18.23 1.00 55.02
C PRO A 225 -19.12 -0.09 55.63
N GLU A 226 -18.55 -1.29 55.83
CA GLU A 226 -19.19 -2.36 56.58
C GLU A 226 -19.38 -1.94 58.05
N VAL A 227 -20.57 -2.24 58.59
CA VAL A 227 -21.01 -1.96 59.96
C VAL A 227 -20.52 -3.04 60.90
#